data_AF-A0A0X3BM32-F1
#
_entry.id   AF-A0A0X3BM32-F1
#
_cell.length_a   1.000
_cell.length_b   1.000
_cell.length_c   1.000
_cell.angle_alpha   90.00
_cell.angle_beta   90.00
_cell.angle_gamma   90.00
#
_symmetry.space_group_name_H-M   'P 1'
#
loop_
_entity.id
_entity.type
_entity.pdbx_description
1 polymer ?
#
loop_
_entity_poly.entity_id
_entity_poly.type
_entity_poly.pdbx_seq_one_letter_code
_entity_poly.pdbx_strand_id
1 'polypeptide(L)'
;MKWRAPVRATEGDLERVHRPQHIRWVQEIARGTCFLDPNTYVTSHSFDVASYAAGSASAAVERTLDGEHSFALVRPPGHHAGPDRSMGFCIFNNAAVAAARALESVDRVAILDWDLHHGNGTQTIFYGSDQVLFCSVHEEDSFPKTGWVDEIGTGAGRGYTLNAPLAVGSTIADYQLVFREVFVPALARFRPDA
;
A
#
# COMPACT_ATOMS: atom_id res chain seq x y z
N MET A 1 -3.79 -8.72 24.20
CA MET A 1 -3.43 -7.72 23.18
C MET A 1 -2.22 -6.94 23.69
N LYS A 2 -1.12 -6.86 22.92
CA LYS A 2 0.13 -6.21 23.33
C LYS A 2 0.31 -4.92 22.53
N TRP A 3 0.16 -3.78 23.19
CA TRP A 3 0.39 -2.47 22.58
C TRP A 3 1.88 -2.21 22.39
N ARG A 4 2.25 -1.56 21.29
CA ARG A 4 3.63 -1.18 20.96
C ARG A 4 3.68 0.32 20.69
N ALA A 5 4.82 0.92 21.03
CA ALA A 5 5.07 2.31 20.68
C ALA A 5 5.20 2.44 19.15
N PRO A 6 4.79 3.58 18.56
CA PRO A 6 4.95 3.82 17.14
C PRO A 6 6.44 3.87 16.78
N VAL A 7 6.77 3.33 15.61
CA VAL A 7 8.15 3.31 15.07
C VAL A 7 8.20 4.29 13.91
N ARG A 8 9.24 5.13 13.89
CA ARG A 8 9.44 6.11 12.82
C ARG A 8 10.24 5.48 11.69
N ALA A 9 9.75 5.59 10.46
CA ALA A 9 10.54 5.28 9.27
C ALA A 9 11.72 6.26 9.14
N THR A 10 12.88 5.72 8.78
CA THR A 10 14.01 6.51 8.29
C THR A 10 13.76 6.96 6.86
N GLU A 11 14.53 7.93 6.36
CA GLU A 11 14.46 8.30 4.94
C GLU A 11 14.82 7.11 4.03
N GLY A 12 15.80 6.29 4.43
CA GLY A 12 16.14 5.06 3.70
C GLY A 12 14.99 4.04 3.65
N ASP A 13 14.11 3.99 4.66
CA ASP A 13 12.89 3.17 4.63
C ASP A 13 11.91 3.67 3.58
N LEU A 14 11.70 4.99 3.51
CA LEU A 14 10.82 5.59 2.52
C LEU A 14 11.38 5.46 1.09
N GLU A 15 12.70 5.59 0.92
CA GLU A 15 13.40 5.50 -0.38
C GLU A 15 13.30 4.13 -1.05
N ARG A 16 12.91 3.08 -0.31
CA ARG A 16 12.66 1.75 -0.88
C ARG A 16 11.52 1.74 -1.89
N VAL A 17 10.56 2.65 -1.77
CA VAL A 17 9.39 2.71 -2.67
C VAL A 17 9.10 4.10 -3.21
N HIS A 18 9.55 5.15 -2.53
CA HIS A 18 9.42 6.53 -2.96
C HIS A 18 10.73 7.06 -3.53
N ARG A 19 10.63 7.90 -4.57
CA ARG A 19 11.80 8.58 -5.12
C ARG A 19 12.36 9.57 -4.09
N PRO A 20 13.69 9.70 -3.94
CA PRO A 20 14.29 10.66 -3.01
C PRO A 20 13.81 12.11 -3.22
N GLN A 21 13.54 12.49 -4.48
CA GLN A 21 13.00 13.81 -4.82
C GLN A 21 11.60 14.03 -4.23
N HIS A 22 10.76 12.98 -4.22
CA HIS A 22 9.41 13.05 -3.67
C HIS A 22 9.43 13.22 -2.15
N ILE A 23 10.27 12.45 -1.44
CA ILE A 23 10.42 12.54 0.02
C ILE A 23 10.87 13.95 0.42
N ARG A 24 11.92 14.48 -0.23
CA ARG A 24 12.40 15.85 0.02
C ARG A 24 11.33 16.89 -0.29
N TRP A 25 10.58 16.72 -1.37
CA TRP A 25 9.49 17.63 -1.72
C TRP A 25 8.41 17.66 -0.64
N VAL A 26 7.95 16.50 -0.16
CA VAL A 26 6.97 16.42 0.94
C VAL A 26 7.54 17.06 2.21
N GLN A 27 8.82 16.81 2.55
CA GLN A 27 9.48 17.38 3.72
C GLN A 27 9.51 18.91 3.70
N GLU A 28 9.84 19.51 2.56
CA GLU A 28 9.89 20.96 2.39
C GLU A 28 8.50 21.59 2.38
N ILE A 29 7.57 21.00 1.63
CA ILE A 29 6.19 21.49 1.54
C ILE A 29 5.47 21.40 2.89
N ALA A 30 5.70 20.32 3.65
CA ALA A 30 5.15 20.13 4.98
C ALA A 30 5.77 21.04 6.05
N ARG A 31 6.67 22.00 5.74
CA ARG A 31 7.09 23.03 6.72
C ARG A 31 5.95 24.02 7.04
N GLY A 32 4.98 24.15 6.13
CA GLY A 32 3.78 24.98 6.31
C GLY A 32 2.50 24.16 6.21
N THR A 33 1.38 24.86 6.03
CA THR A 33 0.09 24.24 5.71
C THR A 33 -0.24 24.44 4.23
N CYS A 34 -0.44 23.34 3.52
CA CYS A 34 -0.62 23.36 2.07
C CYS A 34 -1.23 22.05 1.57
N PHE A 35 -1.54 22.01 0.28
CA PHE A 35 -2.15 20.89 -0.41
C PHE A 35 -1.12 20.25 -1.37
N LEU A 36 -0.92 18.93 -1.26
CA LEU A 36 -0.12 18.12 -2.18
C LEU A 36 -0.90 17.78 -3.46
N ASP A 37 -2.21 17.66 -3.34
CA ASP A 37 -3.20 17.56 -4.42
C ASP A 37 -4.52 18.22 -3.94
N PRO A 38 -5.61 18.26 -4.74
CA PRO A 38 -6.85 18.94 -4.35
C PRO A 38 -7.48 18.51 -3.01
N ASN A 39 -7.12 17.35 -2.48
CA ASN A 39 -7.76 16.72 -1.33
C ASN A 39 -6.77 16.19 -0.26
N THR A 40 -5.46 16.26 -0.51
CA THR A 40 -4.39 15.78 0.37
C THR A 40 -3.63 16.98 0.92
N TYR A 41 -3.94 17.37 2.17
CA TYR A 41 -3.25 18.46 2.84
C TYR A 41 -2.15 17.97 3.77
N VAL A 42 -1.18 18.85 4.03
CA VAL A 42 -0.13 18.67 5.02
C VAL A 42 -0.01 19.89 5.92
N THR A 43 0.55 19.68 7.11
CA THR A 43 0.93 20.70 8.09
C THR A 43 2.39 20.47 8.51
N SER A 44 2.92 21.37 9.37
CA SER A 44 4.25 21.28 9.99
C SER A 44 4.58 19.92 10.65
N HIS A 45 3.57 19.11 10.99
CA HIS A 45 3.74 17.81 11.64
C HIS A 45 3.49 16.63 10.70
N SER A 46 2.93 16.85 9.51
CA SER A 46 2.48 15.77 8.64
C SER A 46 3.59 14.86 8.14
N PHE A 47 4.78 15.40 7.84
CA PHE A 47 5.93 14.57 7.45
C PHE A 47 6.31 13.58 8.56
N ASP A 48 6.37 14.06 9.80
CA ASP A 48 6.75 13.24 10.95
C ASP A 48 5.69 12.17 11.25
N VAL A 49 4.42 12.57 11.27
CA VAL A 49 3.30 11.64 11.50
C VAL A 49 3.20 10.59 10.38
N ALA A 50 3.41 10.97 9.12
CA ALA A 50 3.46 10.02 8.00
C ALA A 50 4.65 9.06 8.10
N SER A 51 5.80 9.54 8.58
CA SER A 51 6.97 8.69 8.83
C SER A 51 6.70 7.65 9.93
N TYR A 52 5.96 8.02 10.99
CA TYR A 52 5.51 7.07 12.01
C TYR A 52 4.49 6.06 11.48
N ALA A 53 3.61 6.46 10.55
CA ALA A 53 2.66 5.56 9.93
C ALA A 53 3.37 4.45 9.11
N ALA A 54 4.32 4.84 8.24
CA ALA A 54 5.10 3.89 7.44
C ALA A 54 6.01 3.01 8.29
N GLY A 55 6.69 3.59 9.29
CA GLY A 55 7.59 2.85 10.17
C GLY A 55 6.84 1.85 11.06
N SER A 56 5.66 2.21 11.54
CA SER A 56 4.84 1.29 12.36
C SER A 56 4.25 0.15 11.54
N ALA A 57 3.94 0.37 10.25
CA ALA A 57 3.56 -0.71 9.34
C ALA A 57 4.74 -1.67 9.09
N SER A 58 5.95 -1.14 8.92
CA SER A 58 7.17 -1.94 8.76
C SER A 58 7.47 -2.76 10.02
N ALA A 59 7.38 -2.14 11.21
CA ALA A 59 7.55 -2.85 12.47
C ALA A 59 6.47 -3.94 12.69
N ALA A 60 5.26 -3.77 12.15
CA ALA A 60 4.23 -4.79 12.20
C ALA A 60 4.58 -6.00 11.32
N VAL A 61 5.09 -5.79 10.09
CA VAL A 61 5.45 -6.90 9.19
C VAL A 61 6.68 -7.66 9.68
N GLU A 62 7.69 -6.97 10.24
CA GLU A 62 8.85 -7.63 10.85
C GLU A 62 8.44 -8.63 11.95
N ARG A 63 7.43 -8.28 12.75
CA ARG A 63 6.90 -9.18 13.79
C ARG A 63 6.05 -10.31 13.20
N THR A 64 5.36 -10.06 12.10
CA THR A 64 4.62 -11.12 11.38
C THR A 64 5.58 -12.16 10.83
N LEU A 65 6.76 -11.75 10.34
CA LEU A 65 7.81 -12.67 9.92
C LEU A 65 8.34 -13.54 11.08
N ASP A 66 8.31 -13.02 12.32
CA ASP A 66 8.60 -13.78 13.54
C ASP A 66 7.42 -14.66 14.04
N GLY A 67 6.33 -14.74 13.27
CA GLY A 67 5.15 -15.56 13.58
C GLY A 67 4.08 -14.86 14.42
N GLU A 68 4.13 -13.53 14.58
CA GLU A 68 3.12 -12.78 15.33
C GLU A 68 2.07 -12.11 14.43
N HIS A 69 0.79 -12.39 14.66
CA HIS A 69 -0.29 -11.59 14.06
C HIS A 69 -0.27 -10.15 14.59
N SER A 70 0.00 -9.20 13.69
CA SER A 70 0.20 -7.79 14.03
C SER A 70 -0.80 -6.91 13.28
N PHE A 71 -1.21 -5.80 13.91
CA PHE A 71 -2.11 -4.81 13.32
C PHE A 71 -1.55 -3.41 13.55
N ALA A 72 -1.24 -2.69 12.46
CA ALA A 72 -0.76 -1.31 12.51
C ALA A 72 -1.93 -0.34 12.39
N LEU A 73 -2.39 0.21 13.52
CA LEU A 73 -3.40 1.27 13.53
C LEU A 73 -2.74 2.63 13.28
N VAL A 74 -2.65 3.02 12.00
CA VAL A 74 -1.87 4.19 11.57
C VAL A 74 -2.69 5.20 10.79
N ARG A 75 -2.28 6.47 10.86
CA ARG A 75 -2.79 7.58 10.05
C ARG A 75 -1.63 8.56 9.82
N PRO A 76 -1.45 9.15 8.62
CA PRO A 76 -2.28 9.05 7.39
C PRO A 76 -2.27 7.67 6.72
N PRO A 77 -3.26 7.37 5.84
CA PRO A 77 -3.29 6.16 5.01
C PRO A 77 -2.18 6.18 3.95
N GLY A 78 -2.08 5.13 3.12
CA GLY A 78 -0.95 5.00 2.19
C GLY A 78 -1.20 4.47 0.78
N HIS A 79 -2.23 3.65 0.52
CA HIS A 79 -2.31 2.87 -0.72
C HIS A 79 -2.43 3.68 -2.03
N HIS A 80 -2.78 4.97 -1.97
CA HIS A 80 -2.83 5.86 -3.12
C HIS A 80 -1.50 6.58 -3.40
N ALA A 81 -0.56 6.59 -2.44
CA ALA A 81 0.74 7.22 -2.64
C ALA A 81 1.60 6.34 -3.58
N GLY A 82 2.00 6.91 -4.71
CA GLY A 82 2.90 6.27 -5.67
C GLY A 82 4.38 6.60 -5.39
N PRO A 83 5.30 6.18 -6.28
CA PRO A 83 6.73 6.44 -6.09
C PRO A 83 7.08 7.92 -6.03
N ASP A 84 6.37 8.76 -6.78
CA ASP A 84 6.66 10.18 -6.96
C ASP A 84 5.47 11.11 -6.73
N ARG A 85 4.37 10.59 -6.18
CA ARG A 85 3.12 11.33 -6.02
C ARG A 85 2.36 10.93 -4.75
N SER A 86 2.03 11.92 -3.93
CA SER A 86 1.03 11.82 -2.87
C SER A 86 -0.34 12.17 -3.43
N MET A 87 -1.38 11.42 -3.04
CA MET A 87 -2.77 11.68 -3.44
C MET A 87 -3.76 10.92 -2.56
N GLY A 88 -5.05 11.26 -2.63
CA GLY A 88 -6.11 10.51 -1.93
C GLY A 88 -5.86 10.39 -0.42
N PHE A 89 -5.45 11.49 0.21
CA PHE A 89 -5.07 11.57 1.63
C PHE A 89 -3.78 10.81 2.01
N CYS A 90 -3.15 10.12 1.06
CA CYS A 90 -1.97 9.30 1.28
C CYS A 90 -0.71 10.12 0.99
N ILE A 91 0.16 10.26 2.00
CA ILE A 91 1.44 10.97 1.88
C ILE A 91 2.53 9.99 1.44
N PHE A 92 2.74 8.93 2.22
CA PHE A 92 3.64 7.81 1.92
C PHE A 92 2.85 6.50 1.91
N ASN A 93 3.32 5.51 1.15
CA ASN A 93 2.66 4.23 1.01
C ASN A 93 3.11 3.26 2.10
N ASN A 94 2.39 3.28 3.22
CA ASN A 94 2.72 2.48 4.41
C ASN A 94 2.87 0.98 4.10
N ALA A 95 1.94 0.41 3.34
CA ALA A 95 1.93 -1.01 3.00
C ALA A 95 3.08 -1.36 2.05
N ALA A 96 3.37 -0.50 1.06
CA ALA A 96 4.48 -0.73 0.15
C ALA A 96 5.84 -0.60 0.84
N VAL A 97 6.03 0.38 1.74
CA VAL A 97 7.26 0.49 2.55
C VAL A 97 7.46 -0.78 3.39
N ALA A 98 6.40 -1.27 4.04
CA ALA A 98 6.45 -2.51 4.81
C ALA A 98 6.78 -3.72 3.94
N ALA A 99 6.13 -3.88 2.78
CA ALA A 99 6.42 -4.98 1.86
C ALA A 99 7.87 -4.95 1.34
N ALA A 100 8.36 -3.78 0.94
CA ALA A 100 9.74 -3.63 0.49
C ALA A 100 10.76 -3.92 1.61
N ARG A 101 10.41 -3.60 2.86
CA ARG A 101 11.21 -3.96 4.04
C ARG A 101 11.20 -5.47 4.29
N ALA A 102 10.05 -6.13 4.18
CA ALA A 102 9.94 -7.58 4.34
C ALA A 102 10.76 -8.34 3.29
N LEU A 103 10.77 -7.86 2.03
CA LEU A 103 11.54 -8.44 0.93
C LEU A 103 13.07 -8.46 1.14
N GLU A 104 13.59 -7.82 2.18
CA GLU A 104 15.00 -7.98 2.58
C GLU A 104 15.28 -9.30 3.28
N SER A 105 14.23 -9.95 3.80
CA SER A 105 14.30 -11.20 4.56
C SER A 105 13.54 -12.36 3.90
N VAL A 106 12.63 -12.06 2.97
CA VAL A 106 11.83 -13.06 2.25
C VAL A 106 11.78 -12.78 0.75
N ASP A 107 11.36 -13.76 -0.04
CA ASP A 107 11.37 -13.65 -1.50
C ASP A 107 10.06 -13.12 -2.07
N ARG A 108 8.93 -13.39 -1.39
CA ARG A 108 7.58 -13.12 -1.90
C ARG A 108 6.68 -12.52 -0.82
N VAL A 109 6.06 -11.38 -1.13
CA VAL A 109 5.09 -10.70 -0.24
C VAL A 109 3.75 -10.55 -0.97
N ALA A 110 2.64 -10.80 -0.29
CA ALA A 110 1.32 -10.50 -0.83
C ALA A 110 0.70 -9.29 -0.14
N ILE A 111 0.17 -8.35 -0.93
CA ILE A 111 -0.63 -7.23 -0.43
C ILE A 111 -2.06 -7.43 -0.88
N LEU A 112 -2.95 -7.63 0.08
CA LEU A 112 -4.39 -7.72 -0.12
C LEU A 112 -5.05 -6.42 0.34
N ASP A 113 -5.55 -5.65 -0.62
CA ASP A 113 -6.20 -4.36 -0.41
C ASP A 113 -7.71 -4.51 -0.56
N TRP A 114 -8.44 -4.28 0.54
CA TRP A 114 -9.89 -4.31 0.60
C TRP A 114 -10.50 -2.94 0.91
N ASP A 115 -9.71 -1.86 0.83
CA ASP A 115 -10.29 -0.51 0.85
C ASP A 115 -11.29 -0.38 -0.32
N LEU A 116 -12.33 0.44 -0.14
CA LEU A 116 -13.33 0.65 -1.19
C LEU A 116 -12.71 1.20 -2.48
N HIS A 117 -11.60 1.95 -2.38
CA HIS A 117 -10.91 2.55 -3.50
C HIS A 117 -9.74 1.70 -3.97
N HIS A 118 -9.47 1.75 -5.27
CA HIS A 118 -8.30 1.07 -5.83
C HIS A 118 -6.99 1.64 -5.27
N GLY A 119 -6.14 0.77 -4.72
CA GLY A 119 -4.79 1.07 -4.23
C GLY A 119 -3.77 1.36 -5.35
N ASN A 120 -4.06 2.35 -6.20
CA ASN A 120 -3.29 2.69 -7.39
C ASN A 120 -1.82 3.00 -7.13
N GLY A 121 -1.48 3.53 -5.95
CA GLY A 121 -0.12 3.81 -5.55
C GLY A 121 0.68 2.51 -5.34
N THR A 122 0.09 1.58 -4.60
CA THR A 122 0.66 0.24 -4.37
C THR A 122 0.83 -0.51 -5.68
N GLN A 123 -0.21 -0.50 -6.53
CA GLN A 123 -0.12 -1.08 -7.87
C GLN A 123 1.05 -0.49 -8.66
N THR A 124 1.18 0.85 -8.70
CA THR A 124 2.23 1.53 -9.47
C THR A 124 3.63 1.16 -8.97
N ILE A 125 3.82 1.08 -7.65
CA ILE A 125 5.12 0.75 -7.03
C ILE A 125 5.58 -0.65 -7.45
N PHE A 126 4.68 -1.63 -7.49
CA PHE A 126 5.02 -3.03 -7.74
C PHE A 126 4.64 -3.54 -9.13
N TYR A 127 4.18 -2.68 -10.04
CA TYR A 127 3.61 -3.08 -11.34
C TYR A 127 4.55 -3.90 -12.24
N GLY A 128 5.86 -3.79 -12.02
CA GLY A 128 6.91 -4.52 -12.74
C GLY A 128 7.53 -5.68 -11.96
N SER A 129 7.11 -5.93 -10.72
CA SER A 129 7.72 -6.90 -9.80
C SER A 129 6.95 -8.21 -9.76
N ASP A 130 7.67 -9.34 -9.82
CA ASP A 130 7.15 -10.68 -9.55
C ASP A 130 7.34 -11.12 -8.09
N GLN A 131 8.01 -10.30 -7.27
CA GLN A 131 8.20 -10.53 -5.84
C GLN A 131 7.01 -10.09 -4.99
N VAL A 132 6.09 -9.29 -5.56
CA VAL A 132 4.89 -8.81 -4.86
C VAL A 132 3.64 -9.16 -5.64
N LEU A 133 2.75 -9.94 -5.02
CA LEU A 133 1.38 -10.12 -5.51
C LEU A 133 0.50 -9.03 -4.90
N PHE A 134 -0.02 -8.13 -5.73
CA PHE A 134 -1.00 -7.12 -5.33
C PHE A 134 -2.41 -7.54 -5.76
N CYS A 135 -3.32 -7.66 -4.79
CA CYS A 135 -4.73 -7.96 -5.01
C CYS A 135 -5.56 -6.81 -4.46
N SER A 136 -6.37 -6.15 -5.30
CA SER A 136 -7.27 -5.08 -4.87
C SER A 136 -8.70 -5.39 -5.28
N VAL A 137 -9.60 -5.44 -4.31
CA VAL A 137 -11.04 -5.33 -4.55
C VAL A 137 -11.45 -3.90 -4.27
N HIS A 138 -12.26 -3.30 -5.13
CA HIS A 138 -12.67 -1.91 -5.02
C HIS A 138 -13.95 -1.66 -5.80
N GLU A 139 -14.62 -0.54 -5.55
CA GLU A 139 -15.78 -0.11 -6.34
C GLU A 139 -15.33 0.41 -7.72
N GLU A 140 -15.94 -0.15 -8.78
CA GLU A 140 -15.70 0.26 -10.15
C GLU A 140 -16.11 1.71 -10.37
N ASP A 141 -15.40 2.41 -11.25
CA ASP A 141 -15.64 3.83 -11.50
C ASP A 141 -15.66 4.70 -10.21
N SER A 142 -15.05 4.28 -9.10
CA SER A 142 -14.85 5.14 -7.94
C SER A 142 -13.52 5.89 -8.03
N PHE A 143 -13.19 6.73 -7.04
CA PHE A 143 -11.83 7.31 -6.98
C PHE A 143 -10.79 6.16 -6.93
N PRO A 144 -9.68 6.21 -7.69
CA PRO A 144 -9.20 7.29 -8.55
C PRO A 144 -9.48 7.08 -10.05
N LYS A 145 -10.48 6.27 -10.42
CA LYS A 145 -10.83 5.89 -11.81
C LYS A 145 -9.76 5.04 -12.51
N THR A 146 -9.12 4.15 -11.75
CA THR A 146 -8.15 3.15 -12.23
C THR A 146 -8.44 1.80 -11.56
N GLY A 147 -7.71 0.75 -11.92
CA GLY A 147 -7.91 -0.58 -11.33
C GLY A 147 -8.75 -1.49 -12.23
N TRP A 148 -8.63 -1.32 -13.55
CA TRP A 148 -9.35 -2.18 -14.47
C TRP A 148 -8.81 -3.62 -14.45
N VAL A 149 -9.67 -4.58 -14.77
CA VAL A 149 -9.37 -6.02 -14.70
C VAL A 149 -8.21 -6.44 -15.63
N ASP A 150 -7.93 -5.67 -16.68
CA ASP A 150 -6.86 -5.91 -17.64
C ASP A 150 -5.51 -5.26 -17.25
N GLU A 151 -5.48 -4.45 -16.18
CA GLU A 151 -4.26 -3.88 -15.59
C GLU A 151 -3.49 -4.94 -14.77
N ILE A 152 -2.90 -5.93 -15.44
CA ILE A 152 -2.33 -7.11 -14.79
C ILE A 152 -0.82 -7.06 -14.56
N GLY A 153 -0.21 -5.87 -14.55
CA GLY A 153 1.24 -5.72 -14.43
C GLY A 153 1.99 -5.80 -15.77
N THR A 154 3.31 -5.60 -15.71
CA THR A 154 4.21 -5.45 -16.85
C THR A 154 5.54 -6.18 -16.64
N GLY A 155 6.22 -6.54 -17.73
CA GLY A 155 7.52 -7.20 -17.62
C GLY A 155 7.46 -8.48 -16.79
N ALA A 156 8.36 -8.61 -15.82
CA ALA A 156 8.37 -9.72 -14.86
C ALA A 156 7.09 -9.75 -13.99
N GLY A 157 6.58 -8.59 -13.59
CA GLY A 157 5.36 -8.46 -12.78
C GLY A 157 4.05 -8.74 -13.51
N ARG A 158 4.07 -9.11 -14.80
CA ARG A 158 2.84 -9.48 -15.50
C ARG A 158 2.21 -10.73 -14.88
N GLY A 159 0.98 -10.60 -14.39
CA GLY A 159 0.23 -11.62 -13.68
C GLY A 159 0.28 -11.48 -12.14
N TYR A 160 0.99 -10.49 -11.61
CA TYR A 160 1.14 -10.25 -10.16
C TYR A 160 0.36 -9.02 -9.66
N THR A 161 -0.48 -8.44 -10.52
CA THR A 161 -1.51 -7.47 -10.15
C THR A 161 -2.88 -8.05 -10.48
N LEU A 162 -3.77 -8.13 -9.50
CA LEU A 162 -5.14 -8.61 -9.66
C LEU A 162 -6.12 -7.56 -9.16
N ASN A 163 -6.81 -6.92 -10.08
CA ASN A 163 -7.89 -5.99 -9.78
C ASN A 163 -9.25 -6.69 -9.91
N ALA A 164 -10.10 -6.47 -8.92
CA ALA A 164 -11.48 -6.92 -8.87
C ALA A 164 -12.41 -5.70 -8.68
N PRO A 165 -12.65 -4.91 -9.74
CA PRO A 165 -13.63 -3.83 -9.69
C PRO A 165 -15.04 -4.41 -9.54
N LEU A 166 -15.78 -3.90 -8.55
CA LEU A 166 -17.13 -4.32 -8.20
C LEU A 166 -18.13 -3.20 -8.47
N ALA A 167 -19.30 -3.54 -9.01
CA ALA A 167 -20.36 -2.57 -9.24
C ALA A 167 -20.80 -1.86 -7.95
N VAL A 168 -21.23 -0.60 -8.09
CA VAL A 168 -21.80 0.19 -6.99
C VAL A 168 -22.94 -0.58 -6.32
N GLY A 169 -22.92 -0.64 -4.99
CA GLY A 169 -23.93 -1.36 -4.20
C GLY A 169 -23.64 -2.86 -4.02
N SER A 170 -22.49 -3.34 -4.47
CA SER A 170 -21.99 -4.69 -4.15
C SER A 170 -21.94 -4.92 -2.63
N THR A 171 -22.17 -6.16 -2.24
CA THR A 171 -22.35 -6.58 -0.86
C THR A 171 -21.19 -7.46 -0.39
N ILE A 172 -21.21 -7.87 0.88
CA ILE A 172 -20.25 -8.83 1.41
C ILE A 172 -20.25 -10.16 0.64
N ALA A 173 -21.37 -10.56 0.02
CA ALA A 173 -21.43 -11.79 -0.77
C ALA A 173 -20.57 -11.70 -2.04
N ASP A 174 -20.52 -10.52 -2.66
CA ASP A 174 -19.70 -10.25 -3.85
C ASP A 174 -18.21 -10.23 -3.48
N TYR A 175 -17.86 -9.60 -2.35
CA TYR A 175 -16.50 -9.68 -1.79
C TYR A 175 -16.10 -11.13 -1.49
N GLN A 176 -16.98 -11.92 -0.86
CA GLN A 176 -16.71 -13.33 -0.56
C GLN A 176 -16.46 -14.14 -1.83
N LEU A 177 -17.19 -13.86 -2.91
CA LEU A 177 -16.98 -14.51 -4.20
C LEU A 177 -15.60 -14.17 -4.77
N VAL A 178 -15.21 -12.89 -4.81
CA VAL A 178 -13.87 -12.45 -5.26
C VAL A 178 -12.77 -13.11 -4.44
N PHE A 179 -12.89 -13.11 -3.12
CA PHE A 179 -11.88 -13.70 -2.25
C PHE A 179 -11.77 -15.21 -2.48
N ARG A 180 -12.90 -15.92 -2.53
CA ARG A 180 -12.90 -17.39 -2.65
C ARG A 180 -12.45 -17.87 -4.02
N GLU A 181 -12.89 -17.21 -5.09
CA GLU A 181 -12.69 -17.69 -6.47
C GLU A 181 -11.45 -17.07 -7.14
N VAL A 182 -10.96 -15.92 -6.66
CA VAL A 182 -9.84 -15.19 -7.30
C VAL A 182 -8.65 -15.05 -6.36
N PHE A 183 -8.81 -14.33 -5.24
CA PHE A 183 -7.65 -13.96 -4.41
C PHE A 183 -7.05 -15.12 -3.63
N VAL A 184 -7.86 -15.99 -3.00
CA VAL A 184 -7.34 -17.16 -2.27
C VAL A 184 -6.62 -18.14 -3.21
N PRO A 185 -7.17 -18.50 -4.40
CA PRO A 185 -6.43 -19.29 -5.38
C PRO A 185 -5.12 -18.63 -5.85
N ALA A 186 -5.12 -17.31 -6.07
CA ALA A 186 -3.92 -16.57 -6.46
C ALA A 186 -2.85 -16.62 -5.36
N LEU A 187 -3.22 -16.37 -4.10
CA LEU A 187 -2.34 -16.48 -2.94
C LEU A 187 -1.78 -17.89 -2.79
N ALA A 188 -2.61 -18.93 -2.98
CA ALA A 188 -2.17 -20.32 -2.91
C ALA A 188 -1.16 -20.67 -4.01
N ARG A 189 -1.32 -20.11 -5.22
CA ARG A 189 -0.36 -20.28 -6.32
C ARG A 189 0.93 -19.51 -6.08
N PHE A 190 0.82 -18.29 -5.58
CA PHE A 190 1.96 -17.40 -5.32
C PHE A 190 2.81 -17.86 -4.14
N ARG A 191 2.19 -18.45 -3.12
CA ARG A 191 2.83 -18.90 -1.87
C ARG A 191 3.67 -17.78 -1.24
N PRO A 192 3.03 -16.68 -0.80
CA PRO A 192 3.77 -15.59 -0.15
C PRO A 192 4.40 -16.05 1.16
N ASP A 193 5.53 -15.45 1.48
CA ASP A 193 6.23 -15.64 2.75
C ASP A 193 5.74 -14.63 3.82
N ALA A 194 5.15 -13.50 3.39
CA ALA A 194 4.51 -12.48 4.23
C ALA A 194 3.21 -11.95 3.61
#